data_AF-A0A559RI67-F1
#
_entry.id   AF-A0A559RI67-F1
#
_cell.length_a   1.000
_cell.length_b   1.000
_cell.length_c   1.000
_cell.angle_alpha   90.00
_cell.angle_beta   90.00
_cell.angle_gamma   90.00
#
_symmetry.space_group_name_H-M   'P 1'
#
loop_
_entity.id
_entity.type
_entity.pdbx_description
1 polymer ?
#
loop_
_entity_poly.entity_id
_entity_poly.type
_entity_poly.pdbx_seq_one_letter_code
_entity_poly.pdbx_strand_id
1 'polypeptide(L)'
;METKIRLWIATLIFGIIQIGFGQNLNMVIEVNERLVTTEIAGAYLNFENEDGTKSRTLVGYHPGELVLQKEDWEKIQSESTKNITLTFDYYALKGKWHNSVNFGIEMQKHHFEKSYLILRVYDFRERKFRKRYGCLTDKKFITELNFPQGGILIRCR
;
A
#
# COMPACT_ATOMS: atom_id res chain seq x y z
N MET A 1 25.93 -28.16 -36.73
CA MET A 1 24.90 -27.11 -36.99
C MET A 1 23.90 -27.05 -35.84
N GLU A 2 23.46 -28.18 -35.30
CA GLU A 2 22.53 -28.27 -34.15
C GLU A 2 23.02 -27.63 -32.85
N THR A 3 24.31 -27.71 -32.52
CA THR A 3 24.87 -27.15 -31.28
C THR A 3 24.81 -25.62 -31.24
N LYS A 4 24.99 -24.95 -32.38
CA LYS A 4 24.85 -23.48 -32.46
C LYS A 4 23.40 -23.06 -32.23
N ILE A 5 22.44 -23.77 -32.82
CA ILE A 5 21.00 -23.48 -32.67
C ILE A 5 20.56 -23.66 -31.20
N ARG A 6 21.02 -24.72 -30.52
CA ARG A 6 20.74 -24.93 -29.09
C ARG A 6 21.32 -23.82 -28.20
N LEU A 7 22.53 -23.34 -28.52
CA LEU A 7 23.16 -22.25 -27.80
C LEU A 7 22.37 -20.93 -27.97
N TRP A 8 21.93 -20.63 -29.20
CA TRP A 8 21.10 -19.46 -29.50
C TRP A 8 19.73 -19.51 -28.80
N ILE A 9 19.10 -20.67 -28.73
CA ILE A 9 17.85 -20.86 -27.99
C ILE A 9 18.07 -20.63 -26.49
N ALA A 10 19.19 -21.12 -25.93
CA ALA A 10 19.50 -20.92 -24.52
C ALA A 10 19.75 -19.44 -24.16
N THR A 11 20.46 -18.68 -24.99
CA THR A 11 20.65 -17.23 -24.77
C THR A 11 19.34 -16.46 -24.91
N LEU A 12 18.45 -16.88 -25.81
CA LEU A 12 17.15 -16.22 -26.01
C LEU A 12 16.21 -16.46 -24.82
N ILE A 13 16.21 -17.67 -24.25
CA ILE A 13 15.47 -17.98 -23.02
C ILE A 13 16.06 -17.20 -21.83
N PHE A 14 17.38 -17.07 -21.73
CA PHE A 14 18.02 -16.33 -20.63
C PHE A 14 17.73 -14.82 -20.68
N GLY A 15 17.59 -14.24 -21.88
CA GLY A 15 17.22 -12.83 -22.06
C GLY A 15 15.77 -12.51 -21.66
N ILE A 16 14.83 -13.45 -21.85
CA ILE A 16 13.41 -13.24 -21.52
C ILE A 16 13.19 -13.22 -20.00
N ILE A 17 13.98 -13.98 -19.22
CA ILE A 17 13.82 -14.08 -17.76
C ILE A 17 14.21 -12.77 -17.04
N GLN A 18 14.98 -11.89 -17.69
CA GLN A 18 15.43 -10.61 -17.09
C GLN A 18 14.39 -9.49 -17.17
N ILE A 19 13.28 -9.67 -17.90
CA ILE A 19 12.19 -8.69 -17.96
C ILE A 19 11.31 -8.88 -16.73
N GLY A 20 11.79 -8.41 -15.58
CA GLY A 20 10.98 -8.27 -14.37
C GLY A 20 9.94 -7.19 -14.61
N PHE A 21 8.73 -7.60 -15.01
CA PHE A 21 7.57 -6.71 -15.03
C PHE A 21 7.25 -6.30 -13.58
N GLY A 22 7.26 -4.98 -13.31
CA GLY A 22 6.74 -4.46 -12.05
C GLY A 22 5.31 -4.94 -11.85
N GLN A 23 5.04 -5.60 -10.73
CA GLN A 23 3.69 -6.05 -10.41
C GLN A 23 2.95 -4.91 -9.71
N ASN A 24 1.71 -4.63 -10.10
CA ASN A 24 0.90 -3.74 -9.30
C ASN A 24 0.33 -4.51 -8.10
N LEU A 25 0.16 -3.84 -6.97
CA LEU A 25 -0.48 -4.44 -5.81
C LEU A 25 -2.00 -4.28 -5.96
N ASN A 26 -2.74 -5.39 -5.94
CA ASN A 26 -4.20 -5.36 -5.92
C ASN A 26 -4.68 -4.81 -4.58
N MET A 27 -5.03 -3.52 -4.55
CA MET A 27 -5.31 -2.79 -3.31
C MET A 27 -6.61 -1.99 -3.41
N VAL A 28 -7.47 -2.14 -2.40
CA VAL A 28 -8.67 -1.33 -2.22
C VAL A 28 -8.53 -0.50 -0.96
N ILE A 29 -8.79 0.81 -1.05
CA ILE A 29 -8.83 1.71 0.10
C ILE A 29 -10.27 2.11 0.40
N GLU A 30 -10.70 1.81 1.63
CA GLU A 30 -11.98 2.26 2.18
C GLU A 30 -11.73 3.25 3.31
N VAL A 31 -12.47 4.35 3.33
CA VAL A 31 -12.50 5.29 4.47
C VAL A 31 -13.91 5.31 5.02
N ASN A 32 -14.05 5.00 6.32
CA ASN A 32 -15.33 5.02 7.03
C ASN A 32 -16.43 4.17 6.35
N GLU A 33 -16.09 2.92 5.99
CA GLU A 33 -16.99 1.95 5.33
C GLU A 33 -17.42 2.40 3.91
N ARG A 34 -16.67 3.30 3.26
CA ARG A 34 -16.92 3.76 1.89
C ARG A 34 -15.69 3.56 1.03
N LEU A 35 -15.89 2.99 -0.17
CA LEU A 35 -14.85 2.91 -1.19
C LEU A 35 -14.44 4.33 -1.60
N VAL A 36 -13.15 4.61 -1.57
CA VAL A 36 -12.63 5.88 -2.05
C VAL A 36 -12.31 5.78 -3.53
N THR A 37 -12.88 6.67 -4.34
CA THR A 37 -12.74 6.63 -5.81
C THR A 37 -12.04 7.85 -6.37
N THR A 38 -12.26 9.02 -5.78
CA THR A 38 -11.72 10.31 -6.25
C THR A 38 -11.17 11.18 -5.13
N GLU A 39 -11.39 10.77 -3.88
CA GLU A 39 -11.08 11.54 -2.69
C GLU A 39 -9.66 11.32 -2.16
N ILE A 40 -8.85 10.52 -2.86
CA ILE A 40 -7.43 10.30 -2.55
C ILE A 40 -6.56 11.09 -3.53
N ALA A 41 -5.59 11.82 -3.00
CA ALA A 41 -4.50 12.38 -3.78
C ALA A 41 -3.15 12.11 -3.12
N GLY A 42 -2.09 12.17 -3.93
CA GLY A 42 -0.72 12.11 -3.45
C GLY A 42 -0.46 10.86 -2.60
N ALA A 43 -0.59 9.67 -3.19
CA ALA A 43 -0.19 8.43 -2.54
C ALA A 43 1.33 8.26 -2.62
N TYR A 44 1.98 7.94 -1.51
CA TYR A 44 3.43 7.75 -1.46
C TYR A 44 3.80 6.54 -0.62
N LEU A 45 4.85 5.84 -1.03
CA LEU A 45 5.59 4.95 -0.15
C LEU A 45 6.76 5.72 0.46
N ASN A 46 6.81 5.74 1.78
CA ASN A 46 7.90 6.32 2.56
C ASN A 46 8.71 5.17 3.15
N PHE A 47 10.00 5.15 2.86
CA PHE A 47 10.93 4.11 3.29
C PHE A 47 11.89 4.70 4.32
N GLU A 48 12.16 3.93 5.37
CA GLU A 48 13.24 4.18 6.31
C GLU A 48 14.11 2.93 6.37
N ASN A 49 15.40 3.10 6.12
CA ASN A 49 16.38 2.02 6.17
C ASN A 49 16.99 1.89 7.57
N GLU A 50 17.70 0.78 7.81
CA GLU A 50 18.37 0.51 9.09
C GLU A 50 19.42 1.57 9.47
N ASP A 51 20.09 2.15 8.48
CA ASP A 51 21.05 3.25 8.64
C ASP A 51 20.38 4.61 8.93
N GLY A 52 19.05 4.65 8.97
CA GLY A 52 18.26 5.86 9.19
C GLY A 52 18.01 6.68 7.92
N THR A 53 18.52 6.25 6.75
CA THR A 53 18.25 6.91 5.47
C THR A 53 16.77 6.83 5.13
N LYS A 54 16.19 7.97 4.74
CA LYS A 54 14.77 8.08 4.39
C LYS A 54 14.61 8.41 2.92
N SER A 55 13.66 7.73 2.28
CA SER A 55 13.27 8.05 0.90
C SER A 55 11.76 7.99 0.74
N ARG A 56 11.25 8.65 -0.31
CA ARG A 56 9.83 8.72 -0.60
C ARG A 56 9.63 8.57 -2.10
N THR A 57 8.75 7.67 -2.52
CA THR A 57 8.34 7.51 -3.92
C THR A 57 6.85 7.85 -4.06
N LEU A 58 6.49 8.64 -5.08
CA LEU A 58 5.09 8.84 -5.48
C LEU A 58 4.60 7.57 -6.16
N VAL A 59 3.49 7.01 -5.67
CA VAL A 59 2.86 5.83 -6.25
C VAL A 59 1.48 6.19 -6.79
N GLY A 60 1.09 5.55 -7.90
CA GLY A 60 -0.25 5.72 -8.44
C GLY A 60 -1.26 4.93 -7.59
N TYR A 61 -2.47 5.46 -7.45
CA TYR A 61 -3.59 4.70 -6.89
C TYR A 61 -4.84 4.86 -7.75
N HIS A 62 -5.39 3.73 -8.14
CA HIS A 62 -6.73 3.59 -8.69
C HIS A 62 -7.49 2.57 -7.85
N PRO A 63 -8.80 2.69 -7.64
CA PRO A 63 -9.54 1.70 -6.86
C PRO A 63 -9.30 0.28 -7.38
N GLY A 64 -8.69 -0.57 -6.54
CA GLY A 64 -8.29 -1.93 -6.90
C GLY A 64 -6.79 -2.10 -7.20
N GLU A 65 -6.03 -1.01 -7.33
CA GLU A 65 -4.65 -1.05 -7.80
C GLU A 65 -3.76 0.05 -7.18
N LEU A 66 -2.70 -0.36 -6.49
CA LEU A 66 -1.57 0.50 -6.16
C LEU A 66 -0.46 0.25 -7.19
N VAL A 67 -0.16 1.29 -7.97
CA VAL A 67 0.79 1.22 -9.09
C VAL A 67 2.21 1.38 -8.56
N LEU A 68 3.01 0.33 -8.71
CA LEU A 68 4.37 0.25 -8.17
C LEU A 68 5.38 0.10 -9.30
N GLN A 69 6.48 0.84 -9.23
CA GLN A 69 7.59 0.69 -10.17
C GLN A 69 8.52 -0.43 -9.71
N LYS A 70 9.41 -0.88 -10.61
CA LYS A 70 10.38 -1.93 -10.29
C LYS A 70 11.26 -1.52 -9.11
N GLU A 71 11.66 -0.26 -9.07
CA GLU A 71 12.49 0.33 -8.02
C GLU A 71 11.77 0.36 -6.67
N ASP A 72 10.42 0.45 -6.66
CA ASP A 72 9.64 0.34 -5.43
C ASP A 72 9.66 -1.08 -4.89
N TRP A 73 9.54 -2.08 -5.75
CA TRP A 73 9.65 -3.50 -5.36
C TRP A 73 11.02 -3.85 -4.81
N GLU A 74 12.08 -3.33 -5.44
CA GLU A 74 13.45 -3.51 -4.96
C GLU A 74 13.62 -2.96 -3.53
N LYS A 75 13.04 -1.78 -3.24
CA LYS A 75 13.03 -1.21 -1.89
C LYS A 75 12.16 -2.01 -0.92
N ILE A 76 10.96 -2.41 -1.32
CA ILE A 76 10.05 -3.21 -0.48
C ILE A 76 10.73 -4.51 -0.06
N GLN A 77 11.42 -5.18 -0.99
CA GLN A 77 12.04 -6.47 -0.75
C GLN A 77 13.43 -6.36 -0.09
N SER A 78 14.05 -5.19 -0.11
CA SER A 78 15.38 -4.97 0.48
C SER A 78 15.44 -5.35 1.96
N GLU A 79 16.44 -6.13 2.35
CA GLU A 79 16.71 -6.46 3.76
C GLU A 79 17.09 -5.23 4.59
N SER A 80 17.66 -4.19 3.97
CA SER A 80 18.01 -2.95 4.66
C SER A 80 16.81 -2.04 4.96
N THR A 81 15.63 -2.34 4.41
CA THR A 81 14.42 -1.53 4.63
C THR A 81 13.75 -1.93 5.93
N LYS A 82 13.78 -1.02 6.89
CA LYS A 82 13.26 -1.20 8.24
C LYS A 82 11.77 -0.91 8.32
N ASN A 83 11.33 0.25 7.80
CA ASN A 83 9.93 0.67 7.84
C ASN A 83 9.44 1.06 6.45
N ILE A 84 8.21 0.67 6.12
CA ILE A 84 7.48 1.10 4.93
C ILE A 84 6.18 1.74 5.40
N THR A 85 5.93 2.98 5.00
CA THR A 85 4.68 3.69 5.31
C THR A 85 4.00 4.15 4.03
N LEU A 86 2.78 3.66 3.79
CA LEU A 86 1.89 4.21 2.77
C LEU A 86 1.24 5.48 3.32
N THR A 87 1.42 6.61 2.65
CA THR A 87 0.74 7.86 2.98
C THR A 87 -0.13 8.36 1.83
N PHE A 88 -1.24 9.00 2.14
CA PHE A 88 -2.08 9.67 1.15
C PHE A 88 -2.94 10.76 1.79
N ASP A 89 -3.30 11.77 1.00
CA ASP A 89 -4.25 12.79 1.40
C ASP A 89 -5.68 12.33 1.08
N TYR A 90 -6.57 12.43 2.06
CA TYR A 90 -7.99 12.14 1.93
C TYR A 90 -8.84 13.40 2.08
N TYR A 91 -9.62 13.70 1.04
CA TYR A 91 -10.53 14.84 1.00
C TYR A 91 -11.94 14.39 1.38
N ALA A 92 -12.26 14.50 2.67
CA ALA A 92 -13.59 14.17 3.15
C ALA A 92 -14.64 15.13 2.55
N LEU A 93 -15.55 14.61 1.74
CA LEU A 93 -16.72 15.34 1.26
C LEU A 93 -17.70 15.58 2.43
N LYS A 94 -17.55 16.69 3.14
CA LYS A 94 -18.52 17.17 4.14
C LYS A 94 -18.94 18.61 3.86
N GLY A 95 -19.99 18.77 3.05
CA GLY A 95 -20.61 20.06 2.81
C GLY A 95 -19.65 21.09 2.21
N LYS A 96 -19.68 22.34 2.71
CA LYS A 96 -18.91 23.48 2.18
C LYS A 96 -17.43 23.53 2.61
N TRP A 97 -16.94 22.59 3.42
CA TRP A 97 -15.60 22.65 4.00
C TRP A 97 -14.73 21.48 3.55
N HIS A 98 -13.68 21.79 2.79
CA HIS A 98 -12.65 20.83 2.39
C HIS A 98 -11.65 20.65 3.54
N ASN A 99 -11.88 19.66 4.40
CA ASN A 99 -10.87 19.25 5.38
C ASN A 99 -10.12 18.03 4.83
N SER A 100 -8.94 18.26 4.27
CA SER A 100 -8.00 17.18 3.95
C SER A 100 -7.37 16.63 5.23
N VAL A 101 -7.12 15.32 5.23
CA VAL A 101 -6.31 14.65 6.27
C VAL A 101 -5.32 13.75 5.57
N ASN A 102 -4.06 13.83 5.98
CA ASN A 102 -3.04 12.89 5.56
C ASN A 102 -3.10 11.66 6.46
N PHE A 103 -3.30 10.48 5.87
CA PHE A 103 -3.20 9.21 6.57
C PHE A 103 -1.82 8.61 6.33
N GLY A 104 -1.23 8.04 7.38
CA GLY A 104 0.01 7.28 7.32
C GLY A 104 -0.19 5.89 7.92
N ILE A 105 0.02 4.88 7.09
CA ILE A 105 -0.26 3.48 7.40
C ILE A 105 1.05 2.71 7.29
N GLU A 106 1.43 2.07 8.39
CA GLU A 106 2.58 1.18 8.42
C GLU A 106 2.26 -0.10 7.65
N MET A 107 3.17 -0.47 6.75
CA MET A 107 3.05 -1.61 5.87
C MET A 107 4.23 -2.54 6.11
N GLN A 108 3.96 -3.84 6.17
CA GLN A 108 4.97 -4.88 6.26
C GLN A 108 5.18 -5.51 4.88
N LYS A 109 6.38 -6.04 4.62
CA LYS A 109 6.72 -6.70 3.33
C LYS A 109 5.65 -7.69 2.88
N HIS A 110 5.19 -8.53 3.82
CA HIS A 110 4.19 -9.56 3.56
C HIS A 110 2.81 -9.03 3.12
N HIS A 111 2.48 -7.75 3.33
CA HIS A 111 1.25 -7.14 2.81
C HIS A 111 1.31 -6.93 1.30
N PHE A 112 2.50 -6.67 0.75
CA PHE A 112 2.72 -6.48 -0.69
C PHE A 112 2.71 -7.80 -1.47
N GLU A 113 2.93 -8.92 -0.78
CA GLU A 113 2.90 -10.27 -1.36
C GLU A 113 1.49 -10.87 -1.42
N LYS A 114 0.48 -10.17 -0.89
CA LYS A 114 -0.90 -10.68 -0.89
C LYS A 114 -1.52 -10.55 -2.27
N SER A 115 -2.32 -11.55 -2.64
CA SER A 115 -3.08 -11.54 -3.89
C SER A 115 -4.10 -10.40 -3.97
N TYR A 116 -4.62 -9.98 -2.82
CA TYR A 116 -5.37 -8.73 -2.65
C TYR A 116 -5.19 -8.18 -1.23
N LEU A 117 -5.33 -6.86 -1.10
CA LEU A 117 -5.28 -6.14 0.17
C LEU A 117 -6.39 -5.08 0.23
N ILE A 118 -7.17 -5.08 1.31
CA ILE A 118 -8.17 -4.06 1.59
C ILE A 118 -7.67 -3.25 2.80
N LEU A 119 -7.30 -1.99 2.57
CA LEU A 119 -6.99 -1.04 3.61
C LEU A 119 -8.27 -0.31 4.02
N ARG A 120 -8.75 -0.57 5.23
CA ARG A 120 -9.82 0.24 5.84
C ARG A 120 -9.23 1.26 6.78
N VAL A 121 -9.62 2.52 6.60
CA VAL A 121 -9.31 3.63 7.49
C VAL A 121 -10.58 4.06 8.19
N TYR A 122 -10.56 4.02 9.51
CA TYR A 122 -11.66 4.48 10.36
C TYR A 122 -11.27 5.84 10.96
N ASP A 123 -11.76 6.91 10.35
CA ASP A 123 -11.49 8.30 10.71
C ASP A 123 -12.42 8.77 11.85
N PHE A 124 -11.82 9.18 12.97
CA PHE A 124 -12.53 9.55 14.19
C PHE A 124 -13.16 10.95 14.16
N ARG A 125 -12.99 11.72 13.07
CA ARG A 125 -13.84 12.89 12.78
C ARG A 125 -15.31 12.48 12.66
N GLU A 126 -15.59 11.23 12.31
CA GLU A 126 -16.91 10.63 12.42
C GLU A 126 -17.10 9.94 13.78
N ARG A 127 -18.02 10.49 14.59
CA ARG A 127 -18.24 10.07 15.97
C ARG A 127 -18.56 8.57 16.12
N LYS A 128 -19.23 7.96 15.12
CA LYS A 128 -19.54 6.52 15.10
C LYS A 128 -18.26 5.68 15.22
N PHE A 129 -17.24 5.99 14.42
CA PHE A 129 -15.98 5.24 14.39
C PHE A 129 -15.12 5.53 15.62
N ARG A 130 -15.09 6.79 16.09
CA ARG A 130 -14.43 7.13 17.35
C ARG A 130 -15.00 6.36 18.55
N LYS A 131 -16.33 6.23 18.64
CA LYS A 131 -16.96 5.43 19.71
C LYS A 131 -16.62 3.95 19.58
N ARG A 132 -16.57 3.44 18.35
CA ARG A 132 -16.37 2.01 18.07
C ARG A 132 -14.93 1.56 18.30
N TYR A 133 -13.93 2.40 18.02
CA TYR A 133 -12.52 1.99 18.00
C TYR A 133 -11.58 2.93 18.78
N GLY A 134 -12.07 4.05 19.33
CA GLY A 134 -11.22 5.06 19.95
C GLY A 134 -10.51 4.62 21.24
N CYS A 135 -10.90 3.49 21.84
CA CYS A 135 -10.17 2.90 22.97
C CYS A 135 -8.89 2.15 22.54
N LEU A 136 -8.70 1.89 21.24
CA LEU A 136 -7.61 1.05 20.72
C LEU A 136 -6.37 1.87 20.32
N THR A 137 -6.51 3.20 20.24
CA THR A 137 -5.42 4.08 19.83
C THR A 137 -5.67 5.52 20.26
N ASP A 138 -4.61 6.24 20.58
CA ASP A 138 -4.64 7.69 20.82
C ASP A 138 -4.64 8.51 19.50
N LYS A 139 -4.46 7.85 18.35
CA LYS A 139 -4.50 8.49 17.04
C LYS A 139 -5.92 8.98 16.71
N LYS A 140 -6.01 9.94 15.78
CA LYS A 140 -7.29 10.46 15.25
C LYS A 140 -7.97 9.53 14.24
N PHE A 141 -7.39 8.35 13.99
CA PHE A 141 -7.93 7.31 13.13
C PHE A 141 -7.29 5.97 13.53
N ILE A 142 -7.88 4.88 13.08
CA ILE A 142 -7.29 3.55 13.15
C ILE A 142 -7.43 2.86 11.79
N THR A 143 -6.54 1.92 11.50
CA THR A 143 -6.54 1.18 10.24
C THR A 143 -6.68 -0.31 10.46
N GLU A 144 -7.21 -0.96 9.43
CA GLU A 144 -7.38 -2.39 9.38
C GLU A 144 -6.94 -2.87 7.98
N LEU A 145 -5.97 -3.79 7.93
CA LEU A 145 -5.45 -4.36 6.68
C LEU A 145 -6.04 -5.76 6.50
N ASN A 146 -7.03 -5.88 5.63
CA ASN A 146 -7.74 -7.12 5.33
C ASN A 146 -7.15 -7.82 4.12
N PHE A 147 -6.88 -9.11 4.23
CA PHE A 147 -6.33 -9.94 3.16
C PHE A 147 -6.71 -11.41 3.41
N PRO A 148 -6.51 -12.35 2.47
CA PRO A 148 -6.77 -13.75 2.72
C PRO A 148 -6.06 -14.19 4.02
N GLN A 149 -6.81 -14.78 4.96
CA GLN A 149 -6.29 -15.33 6.22
C GLN A 149 -5.93 -14.29 7.30
N GLY A 150 -6.28 -13.02 7.16
CA GLY A 150 -5.95 -12.03 8.19
C GLY A 150 -6.70 -10.71 8.13
N GLY A 151 -6.45 -9.90 9.17
CA GLY A 151 -6.82 -8.50 9.16
C GLY A 151 -8.00 -8.08 10.02
N ILE A 152 -8.47 -8.86 11.00
CA ILE A 152 -9.67 -8.48 11.76
C ILE A 152 -9.35 -7.41 12.80
N LEU A 153 -10.01 -6.25 12.71
CA LEU A 153 -10.00 -5.25 13.80
C LEU A 153 -11.15 -5.50 14.80
N ILE A 154 -10.79 -5.79 16.04
CA ILE A 154 -11.75 -5.99 17.13
C ILE A 154 -12.22 -4.63 17.65
N ARG A 155 -13.52 -4.51 17.95
CA ARG A 155 -14.15 -3.26 18.44
C ARG A 155 -13.90 -3.05 19.92
N CYS A 156 -13.97 -1.80 20.37
CA CYS A 156 -14.14 -1.49 21.78
C CYS A 156 -15.39 -2.19 22.35
N ARG A 157 -15.30 -2.58 23.62
CA ARG A 157 -16.41 -3.19 24.36
C ARG A 157 -17.51 -2.18 24.68
#